data_AF-A0A1G7ENU1-F1
#
_entry.id   AF-A0A1G7ENU1-F1
#
_cell.length_a   1.000
_cell.length_b   1.000
_cell.length_c   1.000
_cell.angle_alpha   90.00
_cell.angle_beta   90.00
_cell.angle_gamma   90.00
#
_symmetry.space_group_name_H-M   'P 1'
#
loop_
_entity.id
_entity.type
_entity.pdbx_description
1 polymer ?
#
loop_
_entity_poly.entity_id
_entity_poly.type
_entity_poly.pdbx_seq_one_letter_code
_entity_poly.pdbx_strand_id
1 'polypeptide(L)' 'MRYETMFIMVRVSVHTHHDSLADMVSEIESSSLVTLKDTPKVKILETEILLSRVRNPKVNRTSVKG' A
#
# COMPACT_ATOMS: atom_id res chain seq x y z
N MET A 1 -19.08 18.78 13.97
CA MET A 1 -18.76 17.90 12.82
C MET A 1 -18.07 16.67 13.36
N ARG A 2 -18.34 15.49 12.78
CA ARG A 2 -17.73 14.22 13.19
C ARG A 2 -16.66 13.85 12.17
N TYR A 3 -15.44 13.64 12.64
CA TYR A 3 -14.31 13.16 11.84
C TYR A 3 -14.08 11.69 12.18
N GLU A 4 -13.82 10.88 11.17
CA GLU A 4 -13.54 9.47 11.32
C GLU A 4 -12.34 9.13 10.45
N THR A 5 -11.40 8.36 11.00
CA THR A 5 -10.26 7.85 10.24
C THR A 5 -10.64 6.49 9.65
N MET A 6 -10.60 6.38 8.32
CA MET A 6 -10.77 5.11 7.62
C MET A 6 -9.43 4.59 7.12
N PHE A 7 -9.19 3.30 7.32
CA PHE A 7 -8.06 2.58 6.75
C PHE A 7 -8.53 1.71 5.59
N ILE A 8 -7.88 1.84 4.44
CA ILE A 8 -8.12 1.00 3.27
C ILE A 8 -6.88 0.14 3.03
N MET A 9 -7.07 -1.18 3.00
CA MET A 9 -6.00 -2.12 2.68
C MET A 9 -6.02 -2.42 1.18
N VAL A 10 -4.94 -2.05 0.48
CA VAL A 10 -4.77 -2.29 -0.95
C VAL A 10 -3.62 -3.28 -1.15
N ARG A 11 -3.82 -4.31 -1.98
CA ARG A 11 -2.72 -5.17 -2.44
C ARG A 11 -2.07 -4.54 -3.65
N VAL A 12 -0.83 -4.11 -3.49
CA VAL A 12 0.01 -3.62 -4.59
C VAL A 12 0.98 -4.73 -5.02
N SER A 13 1.06 -5.00 -6.32
CA SER A 13 2.03 -5.90 -6.90
C SER A 13 2.93 -5.08 -7.81
N VAL A 14 4.23 -5.12 -7.59
CA VAL A 14 5.19 -4.25 -8.26
C VAL A 14 6.30 -5.06 -8.93
N HIS A 15 6.80 -4.55 -10.05
CA HIS A 15 8.06 -4.95 -10.63
C HIS A 15 9.05 -3.81 -10.37
N THR A 16 10.25 -4.14 -9.91
CA THR A 16 11.22 -3.14 -9.45
C THR A 16 12.64 -3.53 -9.84
N HIS A 17 13.48 -2.51 -10.04
CA HIS A 17 14.93 -2.66 -10.18
C HIS A 17 15.68 -2.33 -8.88
N HIS A 18 14.97 -1.95 -7.82
CA HIS A 18 15.57 -1.74 -6.50
C HIS A 18 15.91 -3.07 -5.84
N ASP A 19 17.14 -3.18 -5.33
CA ASP A 19 17.59 -4.35 -4.57
C ASP A 19 17.01 -4.37 -3.15
N SER A 20 16.70 -3.18 -2.62
CA SER A 20 16.18 -2.97 -1.27
C SER A 20 14.67 -2.74 -1.30
N LEU A 21 13.96 -3.51 -0.47
CA LEU A 21 12.54 -3.27 -0.22
C LEU A 21 12.29 -1.87 0.36
N ALA A 22 13.21 -1.34 1.18
CA ALA A 22 13.05 -0.03 1.79
C ALA A 22 13.09 1.09 0.74
N ASP A 23 13.97 0.96 -0.25
CA ASP A 23 14.16 1.96 -1.30
C ASP A 23 12.94 1.98 -2.22
N MET A 24 12.44 0.79 -2.58
CA MET A 24 11.19 0.63 -3.32
C MET A 24 9.99 1.23 -2.55
N VAL A 25 9.87 0.98 -1.24
CA VAL A 25 8.80 1.54 -0.42
C VAL A 25 8.89 3.07 -0.38
N SER A 26 10.10 3.60 -0.15
CA SER A 26 10.32 5.05 -0.09
C SER A 26 10.02 5.73 -1.42
N GLU A 27 10.37 5.13 -2.57
CA GLU A 27 10.02 5.65 -3.88
C GLU A 27 8.50 5.68 -4.08
N ILE A 28 7.80 4.60 -3.74
CA ILE A 28 6.34 4.54 -3.89
C ILE A 28 5.66 5.57 -2.98
N GLU A 29 6.06 5.67 -1.71
CA GLU A 29 5.47 6.63 -0.76
C GLU A 29 5.72 8.08 -1.17
N SER A 30 6.88 8.39 -1.74
CA SER A 30 7.24 9.77 -2.14
C SER A 30 6.70 10.19 -3.51
N SER A 31 6.56 9.24 -4.44
CA SER A 31 6.31 9.54 -5.85
C SER A 31 4.96 9.06 -6.36
N SER A 32 4.30 8.13 -5.66
CA SER A 32 3.00 7.62 -6.10
C SER A 32 1.85 8.48 -5.59
N LEU A 33 0.78 8.51 -6.36
CA LEU A 33 -0.45 9.21 -6.02
C LEU A 33 -1.59 8.22 -5.83
N VAL A 34 -2.23 8.25 -4.66
CA VAL A 34 -3.53 7.59 -4.43
C VAL A 34 -4.58 8.68 -4.26
N THR A 35 -5.63 8.61 -5.07
CA THR A 35 -6.74 9.56 -5.00
C THR A 35 -8.04 8.84 -4.64
N LEU A 36 -8.72 9.30 -3.59
CA LEU A 36 -10.11 8.98 -3.35
C LEU A 36 -10.99 10.16 -3.74
N LYS A 37 -12.14 9.87 -4.34
CA LYS A 37 -13.14 10.88 -4.70
C LYS A 37 -14.17 11.00 -3.61
N ASP A 38 -14.72 12.20 -3.47
CA ASP A 38 -15.91 12.45 -2.66
C ASP A 38 -17.06 11.53 -3.08
N THR A 39 -17.90 11.20 -2.11
CA THR A 39 -19.17 10.50 -2.32
C THR A 39 -20.32 11.41 -1.90
N PRO A 40 -21.59 11.11 -2.23
CA PRO A 40 -22.72 12.00 -1.93
C PRO A 40 -22.87 12.42 -0.46
N LYS A 41 -22.28 11.65 0.48
CA LYS A 41 -22.37 11.90 1.93
C LYS A 41 -21.01 11.96 2.63
N VAL A 42 -19.90 11.77 1.91
CA VAL A 42 -18.56 11.74 2.51
C VAL A 42 -17.64 12.63 1.70
N LYS A 43 -17.04 13.61 2.40
CA LYS A 43 -16.00 14.47 1.86
C LYS A 43 -14.64 13.94 2.27
N ILE A 44 -13.78 13.65 1.31
CA ILE A 44 -12.41 13.22 1.53
C ILE A 44 -11.57 14.48 1.74
N LEU A 45 -10.90 14.58 2.88
CA LEU A 45 -10.08 15.74 3.22
C LEU A 45 -8.62 15.54 2.83
N GLU A 46 -8.14 14.31 2.97
CA GLU A 46 -6.76 13.94 2.73
C GLU A 46 -6.69 12.46 2.35
N THR A 47 -5.66 12.10 1.59
CA THR A 47 -5.33 10.72 1.24
C THR A 47 -3.82 10.58 1.27
N GLU A 48 -3.34 9.63 2.04
CA GLU A 48 -1.92 9.33 2.18
C GLU A 48 -1.67 7.86 1.85
N ILE A 49 -0.48 7.57 1.30
CA ILE A 49 0.00 6.21 1.11
C ILE A 49 0.87 5.86 2.31
N LEU A 50 0.43 4.87 3.08
CA LEU A 50 1.19 4.30 4.18
C LEU A 50 1.51 2.84 3.85
N LEU A 51 2.74 2.55 3.43
CA LEU A 51 3.15 1.19 3.10
C LEU A 51 3.77 0.52 4.33
N SER A 52 2.94 -0.22 5.06
CA SER A 52 3.44 -1.09 6.13
C SER A 52 3.99 -2.41 5.56
N ARG A 53 5.15 -2.85 6.10
CA ARG A 53 5.75 -4.15 5.79
C ARG A 53 4.86 -5.28 6.30
N VAL A 54 3.90 -5.76 5.50
CA VAL A 54 3.18 -6.98 5.82
C VAL A 54 3.88 -8.15 5.13
N ARG A 55 4.77 -8.87 5.85
CA ARG A 55 5.23 -10.19 5.40
C ARG A 55 4.00 -11.09 5.37
N ASN A 56 3.60 -11.57 4.19
CA ASN A 56 2.55 -12.58 4.08
C ASN A 56 3.18 -13.97 4.30
N PRO A 57 3.01 -14.62 5.47
CA PRO A 57 3.64 -15.91 5.75
C PRO A 57 3.14 -17.04 4.83
N LYS A 58 2.05 -16.84 4.09
CA LYS A 58 1.49 -17.83 3.16
C LYS A 58 2.17 -17.87 1.79
N VAL A 59 3.07 -16.92 1.48
CA VAL A 59 3.88 -16.94 0.24
C VAL A 59 5.19 -17.73 0.41
N ASN A 60 5.30 -18.52 1.48
CA ASN A 60 6.22 -19.66 1.52
C ASN A 60 5.42 -20.94 1.29
N ARG A 61 5.00 -21.18 0.05
CA ARG A 61 4.63 -22.55 -0.37
C ARG A 61 5.90 -23.25 -0.83
N THR A 62 6.25 -24.24 -0.03
CA THR A 62 7.34 -25.21 -0.12
C THR A 62 7.44 -25.92 -1.48
N SER A 63 8.70 -26.10 -1.91
CA SER A 63 9.33 -27.29 -2.51
C SER A 63 8.99 -27.71 -3.94
N VAL A 64 10.02 -27.73 -4.79
CA VAL A 64 10.45 -28.99 -5.45
C VAL A 64 11.97 -29.11 -5.34
N LYS A 65 12.41 -30.14 -4.61
CA LYS A 65 13.77 -30.68 -4.66
C LYS A 65 14.02 -31.25 -6.05
N GLY A 66 15.13 -30.89 -6.67
CA GLY A 66 15.80 -31.63 -7.74
C GLY A 66 17.20 -31.96 -7.28
#